data_AF-A0A4Z2ELD1-F1
#
_entry.id   AF-A0A4Z2ELD1-F1
#
_cell.length_a   1.000
_cell.length_b   1.000
_cell.length_c   1.000
_cell.angle_alpha   90.00
_cell.angle_beta   90.00
_cell.angle_gamma   90.00
#
_symmetry.space_group_name_H-M   'P 1'
#
loop_
_entity.id
_entity.type
_entity.pdbx_description
1 polymer ?
#
loop_
_entity_poly.entity_id
_entity_poly.type
_entity_poly.pdbx_seq_one_letter_code
_entity_poly.pdbx_strand_id
1 'polypeptide(L)'
;MWGYMKSAEPTVFTKTTGEGVARVRKSKGKYAFLLESTMNEYTEQRKPCDTMKVGGNLDSKGYGVATPKGSQLSADERRASKAADSSPSAVPSHGSAGDVVS
;
A
#
# COMPACT_ATOMS: atom_id res chain seq x y z
N MET A 1 -6.69 -2.24 18.20
CA MET A 1 -6.64 -1.24 17.11
C MET A 1 -8.00 -0.99 16.47
N TRP A 2 -8.63 -1.98 15.83
CA TRP A 2 -9.93 -1.80 15.13
C TRP A 2 -11.06 -1.20 15.99
N GLY A 3 -11.21 -1.63 17.25
CA GLY A 3 -12.26 -1.12 18.14
C GLY A 3 -12.21 0.40 18.35
N TYR A 4 -11.01 0.97 18.43
CA TYR A 4 -10.80 2.42 18.49
C TYR A 4 -11.19 3.09 17.17
N MET A 5 -10.71 2.56 16.03
CA MET A 5 -11.02 3.14 14.72
C MET A 5 -12.52 3.17 14.42
N LYS A 6 -13.25 2.13 14.85
CA LYS A 6 -14.70 2.01 14.64
C LYS A 6 -15.50 3.02 15.48
N SER A 7 -15.04 3.39 16.67
CA SER A 7 -15.76 4.23 17.63
C SER A 7 -15.25 5.67 17.74
N ALA A 8 -14.14 6.00 17.07
CA ALA A 8 -13.54 7.32 17.14
C ALA A 8 -14.44 8.40 16.48
N GLU A 9 -14.71 9.45 17.24
CA GLU A 9 -15.37 10.68 16.78
C GLU A 9 -14.45 11.88 17.02
N PRO A 10 -14.09 12.66 15.98
CA PRO A 10 -14.47 12.52 14.57
C PRO A 10 -13.78 11.32 13.89
N THR A 11 -14.37 10.84 12.79
CA THR A 11 -13.87 9.65 12.06
C THR A 11 -12.38 9.72 11.71
N VAL A 12 -11.68 8.60 11.93
CA VAL A 12 -10.28 8.43 11.55
C VAL A 12 -10.11 7.98 10.10
N PHE A 13 -11.20 7.55 9.44
CA PHE A 13 -11.14 7.08 8.06
C PHE A 13 -11.14 8.24 7.06
N THR A 14 -10.34 8.11 6.00
CA THR A 14 -10.32 9.03 4.85
C THR A 14 -10.89 8.35 3.61
N LYS A 15 -11.40 9.12 2.64
CA LYS A 15 -12.01 8.54 1.43
C LYS A 15 -10.98 8.09 0.41
N THR A 16 -9.85 8.81 0.35
CA THR A 16 -8.76 8.53 -0.59
C THR A 16 -7.41 8.47 0.13
N THR A 17 -6.44 7.81 -0.52
CA THR A 17 -5.04 7.76 -0.04
C THR A 17 -4.45 9.16 0.05
N GLY A 18 -4.71 10.03 -0.94
CA GLY A 18 -4.21 11.40 -0.95
C GLY A 18 -4.72 12.24 0.22
N GLU A 19 -5.99 12.07 0.60
CA GLU A 19 -6.54 12.69 1.81
C GLU A 19 -5.86 12.19 3.09
N GLY A 20 -5.61 10.88 3.18
CA GLY A 20 -4.90 10.25 4.29
C GLY A 20 -3.50 10.84 4.48
N VAL A 21 -2.71 10.86 3.41
CA VAL A 21 -1.35 11.45 3.39
C VAL A 21 -1.39 12.94 3.73
N ALA A 22 -2.31 13.71 3.13
CA ALA A 22 -2.43 15.13 3.44
C ALA A 22 -2.82 15.38 4.91
N ARG A 23 -3.62 14.50 5.52
CA ARG A 23 -3.97 14.58 6.94
C ARG A 23 -2.77 14.33 7.83
N VAL A 24 -1.90 13.36 7.51
CA VAL A 24 -0.62 13.12 8.22
C VAL A 24 0.24 14.38 8.22
N ARG A 25 0.51 14.92 7.02
CA ARG A 25 1.30 16.16 6.83
C ARG A 25 0.79 17.34 7.65
N LYS A 26 -0.54 17.54 7.69
CA LYS A 26 -1.18 18.65 8.41
C LYS A 26 -1.25 18.43 9.93
N SER A 27 -1.17 17.19 10.39
CA SER A 27 -1.38 16.85 11.80
C SER A 27 -0.14 16.97 12.67
N LYS A 28 1.03 17.29 12.08
CA LYS A 28 2.29 17.51 12.81
C LYS A 28 2.62 16.37 13.78
N GLY A 29 2.55 15.12 13.30
CA GLY A 29 2.83 13.90 14.08
C GLY A 29 1.70 13.42 15.00
N LYS A 30 0.51 14.05 14.97
CA LYS A 30 -0.65 13.64 15.79
C LYS A 30 -1.60 12.65 15.09
N TYR A 31 -1.31 12.32 13.84
CA TYR A 31 -2.10 11.38 13.05
C TYR A 31 -1.14 10.54 12.22
N ALA A 32 -1.30 9.22 12.32
CA ALA A 32 -0.59 8.24 11.51
C ALA A 32 -1.60 7.57 10.59
N PHE A 33 -1.17 7.23 9.37
CA PHE A 33 -2.06 6.62 8.38
C PHE A 33 -1.54 5.23 8.01
N LEU A 34 -2.44 4.26 7.98
CA LEU A 34 -2.13 2.88 7.59
C LEU A 34 -2.41 2.75 6.10
N LEU A 35 -1.38 2.44 5.33
CA LEU A 35 -1.49 2.29 3.88
C LEU A 35 -0.64 1.12 3.38
N GLU A 36 -0.71 0.84 2.08
CA GLU A 36 0.05 -0.25 1.49
C GLU A 36 1.54 0.12 1.28
N SER A 37 2.44 -0.84 1.43
CA SER A 37 3.88 -0.59 1.52
C SER A 37 4.48 0.07 0.28
N THR A 38 4.10 -0.38 -0.92
CA THR A 38 4.65 0.20 -2.15
C THR A 38 4.21 1.66 -2.31
N MET A 39 2.98 1.98 -1.92
CA MET A 39 2.50 3.36 -1.86
C MET A 39 3.19 4.18 -0.77
N ASN A 40 3.64 3.57 0.33
CA ASN A 40 4.32 4.28 1.40
C ASN A 40 5.73 4.69 0.95
N GLU A 41 6.49 3.71 0.44
CA GLU A 41 7.81 3.92 -0.15
C GLU A 41 7.75 4.93 -1.31
N TYR A 42 6.70 4.85 -2.14
CA TYR A 42 6.46 5.85 -3.18
C TYR A 42 6.22 7.24 -2.59
N THR A 43 5.40 7.38 -1.56
CA THR A 43 5.07 8.69 -0.98
C THR A 43 6.27 9.33 -0.29
N GLU A 44 7.05 8.54 0.43
CA GLU A 44 8.29 8.95 1.11
C GLU A 44 9.33 9.53 0.15
N GLN A 45 9.48 8.93 -1.04
CA GLN A 45 10.42 9.41 -2.07
C GLN A 45 9.93 10.66 -2.83
N ARG A 46 8.73 11.17 -2.55
CA ARG A 46 8.14 12.31 -3.26
C ARG A 46 8.29 13.59 -2.45
N LYS A 47 8.63 14.67 -3.14
CA LYS A 47 8.69 16.01 -2.53
C LYS A 47 7.35 16.32 -1.80
N PRO A 48 7.40 16.94 -0.62
CA PRO A 48 8.58 17.51 0.05
C PRO A 48 9.34 16.55 0.99
N CYS A 49 9.21 15.22 0.83
CA CYS A 49 9.89 14.21 1.66
C CYS A 49 9.56 14.35 3.17
N ASP A 50 8.30 14.67 3.46
CA ASP A 50 7.76 14.99 4.78
C ASP A 50 6.96 13.83 5.40
N THR A 51 7.14 12.63 4.86
CA THR A 51 6.50 11.40 5.30
C THR A 51 7.55 10.31 5.37
N MET A 52 7.44 9.42 6.35
CA MET A 52 8.33 8.26 6.45
C MET A 52 7.57 6.98 6.78
N LYS A 53 8.06 5.85 6.28
CA LYS A 53 7.64 4.53 6.75
C LYS A 53 8.20 4.27 8.15
N VAL A 54 7.32 3.82 9.05
CA VAL A 54 7.73 3.43 10.41
C VAL A 54 7.41 1.96 10.65
N GLY A 55 8.43 1.21 11.07
CA GLY A 55 8.31 -0.21 11.40
C GLY A 55 8.29 -1.15 10.20
N GLY A 56 8.06 -2.43 10.49
CA GLY A 56 7.89 -3.47 9.50
C GLY A 56 6.47 -3.54 8.95
N ASN A 57 6.33 -4.32 7.89
CA ASN A 57 5.08 -4.65 7.24
C ASN A 57 4.14 -5.44 8.17
N LEU A 58 2.83 -5.12 8.18
CA LEU A 58 1.86 -5.76 9.06
C LEU A 58 1.42 -7.14 8.55
N ASP A 59 1.40 -7.31 7.23
CA ASP A 59 1.12 -8.58 6.57
C ASP A 59 2.03 -8.80 5.35
N SER A 60 1.85 -9.92 4.65
CA SER A 60 2.53 -10.16 3.38
C SER A 60 1.47 -10.35 2.30
N LYS A 61 1.34 -9.36 1.42
CA LYS A 61 0.42 -9.36 0.28
C LYS A 61 1.22 -9.20 -1.02
N GLY A 62 0.51 -9.31 -2.14
CA GLY A 62 1.08 -9.13 -3.46
C GLY A 62 0.01 -8.71 -4.45
N TYR A 63 0.43 -7.94 -5.45
CA TYR A 63 -0.42 -7.59 -6.59
C TYR A 63 -0.51 -8.76 -7.57
N GLY A 64 -1.68 -8.91 -8.20
CA GLY A 64 -1.91 -9.94 -9.21
C GLY A 64 -2.80 -9.43 -10.33
N VAL A 65 -2.62 -9.98 -11.53
CA VAL A 65 -3.47 -9.68 -12.69
C VAL A 65 -4.73 -10.55 -12.60
N ALA A 66 -5.90 -9.93 -12.57
CA ALA A 66 -7.18 -10.61 -12.45
C ALA A 66 -7.88 -10.70 -13.82
N THR A 67 -8.09 -11.92 -14.32
CA THR A 67 -8.90 -12.20 -15.51
C THR A 67 -10.23 -12.87 -15.16
N PRO A 68 -11.28 -12.69 -15.99
CA PRO A 68 -12.53 -13.43 -15.83
C PRO A 68 -12.29 -14.94 -15.82
N LYS A 69 -13.04 -15.66 -14.97
CA LYS A 69 -12.94 -17.12 -14.88
C LYS A 69 -13.31 -17.75 -16.23
N GLY A 70 -12.44 -18.62 -16.76
CA GLY A 70 -12.62 -19.25 -18.06
C GLY A 70 -12.12 -18.43 -19.26
N SER A 71 -11.53 -17.26 -19.03
CA SER A 71 -10.86 -16.50 -20.08
C SER A 71 -9.64 -17.27 -20.60
N GLN A 72 -9.48 -17.31 -21.93
CA GLN A 72 -8.31 -17.89 -22.60
C GLN A 72 -7.01 -17.16 -22.21
N LEU A 73 -7.10 -15.89 -21.81
CA LEU A 73 -5.97 -15.06 -21.37
C LEU A 73 -5.32 -15.54 -20.08
N SER A 74 -6.03 -16.31 -19.25
CA SER A 74 -5.53 -16.70 -17.93
C SER A 74 -4.27 -17.57 -17.99
N ALA A 75 -4.13 -18.42 -19.02
CA ALA A 75 -2.93 -19.25 -19.20
C ALA A 75 -1.74 -18.42 -19.68
N ASP A 76 -1.99 -17.53 -20.65
CA ASP A 76 -0.97 -16.66 -21.23
C ASP A 76 -0.45 -15.65 -20.21
N GLU A 77 -1.34 -15.00 -19.44
CA GLU A 77 -0.96 -14.06 -18.38
C GLU A 77 -0.17 -14.75 -17.26
N ARG A 78 -0.56 -15.95 -16.84
CA ARG A 78 0.20 -16.71 -15.83
C ARG A 78 1.60 -17.05 -16.30
N ARG A 79 1.74 -17.46 -17.57
CA ARG A 79 3.04 -17.77 -18.16
C ARG A 79 3.92 -16.53 -18.28
N ALA A 80 3.34 -15.41 -18.72
CA ALA A 80 4.03 -14.13 -18.83
C ALA A 80 4.48 -13.59 -17.45
N SER A 81 3.60 -13.64 -16.45
CA SER A 81 3.94 -13.23 -15.07
C SER A 81 5.09 -14.05 -14.51
N LYS A 82 5.05 -15.38 -14.67
CA LYS A 82 6.13 -16.26 -14.20
C LYS A 82 7.46 -15.98 -14.88
N ALA A 83 7.44 -15.63 -16.18
CA ALA A 83 8.64 -15.24 -16.90
C ALA A 83 9.19 -13.90 -16.39
N ALA A 84 8.32 -12.93 -16.11
CA ALA A 84 8.70 -11.64 -15.54
C ALA A 84 9.35 -11.81 -14.14
N ASP A 85 8.75 -12.63 -13.26
CA ASP A 85 9.28 -12.89 -11.91
C ASP A 85 10.64 -13.58 -11.92
N SER A 86 10.94 -14.37 -12.96
CA SER A 86 12.25 -15.03 -13.11
C SER A 86 13.36 -14.10 -13.61
N SER A 87 13.04 -12.84 -13.93
CA SER A 87 14.02 -11.89 -14.44
C SER A 87 14.89 -11.35 -13.31
N PRO A 88 16.23 -11.32 -13.44
CA PRO A 88 17.14 -10.87 -12.39
C PRO A 88 17.04 -9.36 -12.07
N SER A 89 16.35 -8.59 -12.91
CA SER A 89 16.02 -7.18 -12.67
C SER A 89 14.66 -6.97 -12.00
N ALA A 90 13.91 -8.03 -11.71
CA ALA A 90 12.60 -7.91 -11.07
C ALA A 90 12.80 -7.43 -9.63
N VAL A 91 12.27 -6.23 -9.33
CA VAL A 91 12.16 -5.75 -7.95
C VAL A 91 10.92 -6.43 -7.36
N PRO A 92 11.05 -7.26 -6.31
CA PRO A 92 9.89 -7.87 -5.68
C PRO A 92 9.02 -6.76 -5.09
N SER A 93 7.86 -6.54 -5.70
CA SER A 93 6.82 -5.66 -5.17
C SER A 93 6.04 -6.44 -4.12
N HIS A 94 6.67 -6.68 -2.97
CA HIS A 94 5.98 -7.19 -1.78
C HIS A 94 5.17 -6.04 -1.18
N GLY A 95 3.95 -5.88 -1.70
CA GLY A 95 2.95 -4.99 -1.13
C GLY A 95 2.47 -5.58 0.19
N SER A 96 2.58 -4.85 1.30
CA SER A 96 1.93 -5.20 2.56
C SER A 96 0.84 -4.20 2.83
N ALA A 97 -0.32 -4.64 3.30
CA ALA A 97 -1.33 -3.73 3.80
C ALA A 97 -1.00 -3.36 5.26
N GLY A 98 -0.90 -2.06 5.53
CA GLY A 98 -0.84 -1.55 6.90
C GLY A 98 0.53 -1.05 7.35
N ASP A 99 1.36 -0.59 6.42
CA ASP A 99 2.52 0.21 6.77
C ASP A 99 2.07 1.56 7.34
N VAL A 100 2.75 2.01 8.39
CA VAL A 100 2.49 3.30 9.01
C VAL A 100 3.24 4.38 8.23
N VAL A 101 2.52 5.37 7.72
CA VAL A 101 3.08 6.65 7.32
C VAL A 101 2.87 7.68 8.42
N SER A 102 3.96 8.34 8.81
CA SER A 102 3.99 9.41 9.83
C SER A 102 4.69 10.67 9.34
#